data_AF-A0A5J9UHZ7-F1
#
_entry.id   AF-A0A5J9UHZ7-F1
#
_cell.length_a   1.000
_cell.length_b   1.000
_cell.length_c   1.000
_cell.angle_alpha   90.00
_cell.angle_beta   90.00
_cell.angle_gamma   90.00
#
_symmetry.space_group_name_H-M   'P 1'
#
loop_
_entity.id
_entity.type
_entity.pdbx_description
1 polymer ?
#
loop_
_entity_poly.entity_id
_entity_poly.type
_entity_poly.pdbx_seq_one_letter_code
_entity_poly.pdbx_strand_id
1 'polypeptide(L)'
;MALSAARRLSSSSAAAAPPPKLSSLFAPRRNPKPRPPPPDSIDEPPPRKPRPRPRPLWEEAATLLRRLHEGRYLPGPDLSSVPHACSPDVVKAAAERFGHDHQVVAKWLSGSDLKKVALFGCPSVERRTVFASKRLRAFFNIQEEKICSSCKLRSSCKFVNQEVPRHNKVILSDTMRIITLFVLGAFPQELQVTAELKASVCKLLKDTINLSS
;
A
#
# COMPACT_ATOMS: atom_id res chain seq x y z
N MET A 1 -32.75 -18.58 45.99
CA MET A 1 -31.87 -18.36 47.15
C MET A 1 -30.50 -18.97 46.85
N ALA A 2 -29.43 -18.26 47.22
CA ALA A 2 -28.00 -18.57 46.97
C ALA A 2 -27.58 -18.45 45.47
N LEU A 3 -26.46 -17.84 45.09
CA LEU A 3 -25.12 -17.85 45.69
C LEU A 3 -24.39 -16.51 45.47
N SER A 4 -23.79 -15.96 46.54
CA SER A 4 -22.76 -14.91 46.48
C SER A 4 -21.40 -15.54 46.19
N ALA A 5 -20.64 -14.98 45.26
CA ALA A 5 -19.22 -15.29 45.08
C ALA A 5 -18.43 -13.98 44.91
N ALA A 6 -17.67 -13.63 45.96
CA ALA A 6 -16.83 -12.45 46.02
C ALA A 6 -15.58 -12.62 45.13
N ARG A 7 -15.30 -11.58 44.33
CA ARG A 7 -14.09 -11.43 43.50
C ARG A 7 -12.86 -11.22 44.39
N ARG A 8 -11.83 -12.05 44.23
CA ARG A 8 -10.48 -11.80 44.73
C ARG A 8 -9.67 -11.08 43.66
N LEU A 9 -9.20 -9.87 43.98
CA LEU A 9 -8.19 -9.13 43.23
C LEU A 9 -6.82 -9.57 43.75
N SER A 10 -5.96 -10.10 42.88
CA SER A 10 -4.56 -10.37 43.19
C SER A 10 -3.68 -9.36 42.45
N SER A 11 -3.09 -8.46 43.22
CA SER A 11 -2.02 -7.53 42.85
C SER A 11 -0.66 -8.21 43.07
N SER A 12 0.20 -8.25 42.05
CA SER A 12 1.59 -8.67 42.19
C SER A 12 2.53 -7.56 41.74
N SER A 13 3.26 -7.05 42.73
CA SER A 13 4.25 -5.97 42.70
C SER A 13 5.60 -6.42 42.13
N ALA A 14 6.25 -5.49 41.43
CA ALA A 14 7.64 -5.56 41.00
C ALA A 14 8.62 -5.57 42.19
N ALA A 15 9.71 -6.34 42.09
CA ALA A 15 10.84 -6.26 43.02
C ALA A 15 12.16 -6.45 42.28
N ALA A 16 13.09 -5.54 42.60
CA ALA A 16 14.40 -5.34 42.00
C ALA A 16 15.47 -6.35 42.48
N ALA A 17 16.52 -6.48 41.67
CA ALA A 17 17.65 -7.41 41.88
C ALA A 17 18.68 -6.90 42.92
N PRO A 18 19.38 -7.80 43.65
CA PRO A 18 20.57 -7.48 44.43
C PRO A 18 21.89 -7.82 43.67
N PRO A 19 23.04 -7.17 44.00
CA PRO A 19 24.30 -7.38 43.30
C PRO A 19 25.20 -8.43 44.00
N PRO A 20 26.04 -9.20 43.26
CA PRO A 20 27.10 -9.99 43.86
C PRO A 20 28.51 -9.42 43.64
N LYS A 21 29.40 -9.86 44.54
CA LYS A 21 30.64 -9.26 45.02
C LYS A 21 31.86 -9.50 44.12
N LEU A 22 32.79 -8.53 44.15
CA LEU A 22 34.16 -8.61 43.63
C LEU A 22 35.06 -9.47 44.53
N SER A 23 35.41 -10.67 44.10
CA SER A 23 36.61 -11.38 44.60
C SER A 23 36.96 -12.59 43.74
N SER A 24 37.97 -12.45 42.88
CA SER A 24 39.12 -13.38 42.76
C SER A 24 39.90 -13.03 41.50
N LEU A 25 40.92 -12.21 41.73
CA LEU A 25 42.04 -12.04 40.83
C LEU A 25 42.93 -13.30 40.94
N PHE A 26 43.52 -13.69 39.80
CA PHE A 26 44.60 -14.67 39.63
C PHE A 26 44.25 -16.17 39.54
N ALA A 27 44.02 -16.61 38.31
CA ALA A 27 44.48 -17.92 37.82
C ALA A 27 45.53 -17.70 36.71
N PRO A 28 46.60 -18.51 36.61
CA PRO A 28 47.71 -18.26 35.70
C PRO A 28 47.27 -18.43 34.23
N ARG A 29 47.65 -17.45 33.39
CA ARG A 29 47.42 -17.47 31.94
C ARG A 29 48.06 -18.71 31.32
N ARG A 30 47.24 -19.66 30.86
CA ARG A 30 47.68 -20.65 29.86
C ARG A 30 47.80 -19.93 28.52
N ASN A 31 48.99 -20.01 27.91
CA ASN A 31 49.26 -19.41 26.62
C ASN A 31 48.29 -19.98 25.56
N PRO A 32 47.51 -19.16 24.84
CA PRO A 32 46.67 -19.64 23.76
C PRO A 32 47.54 -20.14 22.61
N LYS A 33 47.25 -21.35 22.11
CA LYS A 33 47.84 -21.90 20.89
C LYS A 33 47.47 -20.98 19.70
N PRO A 34 48.39 -20.68 18.75
CA PRO A 34 48.06 -19.83 17.61
C PRO A 34 46.87 -20.40 16.83
N ARG A 35 45.86 -19.56 16.57
CA ARG A 35 44.76 -19.92 15.67
C ARG A 35 45.33 -20.13 14.26
N PRO A 36 44.91 -21.17 13.52
CA PRO A 36 45.16 -21.22 12.09
C PRO A 36 44.48 -20.00 11.42
N PRO A 37 45.06 -19.46 10.34
CA PRO A 37 44.46 -18.34 9.62
C PRO A 37 43.07 -18.74 9.09
N PRO A 38 42.12 -17.80 9.07
CA PRO A 38 40.81 -18.07 8.50
C PRO A 38 40.97 -18.40 7.01
N PRO A 39 40.13 -19.29 6.45
CA PRO A 39 40.07 -19.46 5.01
C PRO A 39 39.66 -18.14 4.37
N ASP A 40 40.32 -17.79 3.27
CA ASP A 40 39.99 -16.64 2.41
C ASP A 40 38.62 -16.86 1.76
N SER A 41 37.54 -16.68 2.52
CA SER A 41 36.20 -16.50 1.98
C SER A 41 35.91 -15.01 1.99
N ILE A 42 36.28 -14.36 0.88
CA ILE A 42 35.62 -13.13 0.46
C ILE A 42 34.18 -13.53 0.12
N ASP A 43 33.32 -13.58 1.13
CA ASP A 43 31.87 -13.62 0.93
C ASP A 43 31.48 -12.20 0.50
N GLU A 44 31.57 -11.95 -0.81
CA GLU A 44 31.04 -10.75 -1.42
C GLU A 44 29.54 -10.68 -1.08
N PRO A 45 29.05 -9.60 -0.44
CA PRO A 45 27.62 -9.46 -0.20
C PRO A 45 26.89 -9.55 -1.54
N PRO A 46 25.79 -10.34 -1.64
CA PRO A 46 25.16 -10.62 -2.92
C PRO A 46 24.84 -9.31 -3.64
N PRO A 47 25.10 -9.23 -4.96
CA PRO A 47 24.94 -8.01 -5.72
C PRO A 47 23.55 -7.46 -5.50
N ARG A 48 23.47 -6.22 -4.98
CA ARG A 48 22.20 -5.51 -4.80
C ARG A 48 21.48 -5.53 -6.14
N LYS A 49 20.36 -6.25 -6.22
CA LYS A 49 19.53 -6.29 -7.43
C LYS A 49 19.35 -4.85 -7.93
N PRO A 50 19.59 -4.57 -9.23
CA PRO A 50 19.39 -3.24 -9.78
C PRO A 50 18.02 -2.75 -9.36
N ARG A 51 17.96 -1.58 -8.70
CA ARG A 51 16.68 -0.95 -8.39
C ARG A 51 15.95 -0.82 -9.72
N PRO A 52 14.71 -1.34 -9.86
CA PRO A 52 13.94 -1.15 -11.07
C PRO A 52 13.96 0.34 -11.40
N ARG A 53 14.31 0.68 -12.65
CA ARG A 53 14.25 2.08 -13.08
C ARG A 53 12.84 2.59 -12.77
N PRO A 54 12.70 3.74 -12.07
CA PRO A 54 11.40 4.32 -11.84
C PRO A 54 10.68 4.44 -13.19
N ARG A 55 9.48 3.86 -13.29
CA ARG A 55 8.69 4.03 -14.52
C ARG A 55 8.45 5.52 -14.72
N PRO A 56 8.40 6.00 -15.98
CA PRO A 56 7.94 7.35 -16.23
C PRO A 56 6.58 7.51 -15.57
N LEU A 57 6.56 8.47 -14.65
CA LEU A 57 5.34 8.96 -14.05
C LEU A 57 4.41 9.40 -15.20
N TRP A 58 3.12 9.10 -15.14
CA TRP A 58 2.22 9.61 -16.18
C TRP A 58 2.18 11.13 -16.07
N GLU A 59 1.99 11.83 -17.19
CA GLU A 59 1.98 13.30 -17.24
C GLU A 59 0.99 13.89 -16.22
N GLU A 60 -0.13 13.21 -16.02
CA GLU A 60 -1.22 13.58 -15.10
C GLU A 60 -0.89 13.42 -13.61
N ALA A 61 0.20 12.75 -13.25
CA ALA A 61 0.55 12.59 -11.85
C ALA A 61 0.97 13.92 -11.21
N ALA A 62 1.65 14.79 -11.96
CA ALA A 62 1.97 16.13 -11.49
C ALA A 62 0.70 16.92 -11.18
N THR A 63 -0.33 16.76 -12.00
CA THR A 63 -1.66 17.37 -11.79
C THR A 63 -2.35 16.82 -10.54
N LEU A 64 -2.32 15.50 -10.32
CA LEU A 64 -2.85 14.90 -9.09
C LEU A 64 -2.10 15.41 -7.85
N LEU A 65 -0.76 15.42 -7.88
CA LEU A 65 0.06 15.87 -6.76
C LEU A 65 -0.21 17.33 -6.40
N ARG A 66 -0.26 18.24 -7.39
CA ARG A 66 -0.63 19.64 -7.18
C ARG A 66 -2.01 19.78 -6.55
N ARG A 67 -3.03 19.10 -7.10
CA ARG A 67 -4.39 19.21 -6.57
C ARG A 67 -4.50 18.72 -5.12
N LEU A 68 -3.81 17.63 -4.78
CA LEU A 68 -3.77 17.11 -3.41
C LEU A 68 -3.02 18.06 -2.45
N HIS A 69 -1.99 18.76 -2.94
CA HIS A 69 -1.29 19.78 -2.17
C HIS A 69 -2.16 21.02 -1.93
N GLU A 70 -2.79 21.56 -2.97
CA GLU A 70 -3.75 22.67 -2.88
C GLU A 70 -4.90 22.36 -1.91
N GLY A 71 -5.39 21.12 -1.93
CA GLY A 71 -6.41 20.63 -1.01
C GLY A 71 -5.91 20.32 0.41
N ARG A 72 -4.63 20.56 0.72
CA ARG A 72 -3.96 20.26 2.01
C ARG A 72 -4.02 18.78 2.41
N TYR A 73 -4.14 17.87 1.44
CA TYR A 73 -4.08 16.42 1.67
C TYR A 73 -2.63 15.91 1.79
N LEU A 74 -1.68 16.61 1.17
CA LEU A 74 -0.24 16.30 1.23
C LEU A 74 0.52 17.38 2.02
N PRO A 75 1.46 17.00 2.91
CA PRO A 75 2.30 17.96 3.63
C PRO A 75 3.47 18.45 2.77
N GLY A 76 3.90 19.71 2.95
CA GLY A 76 5.15 20.27 2.42
C GLY A 76 4.98 21.56 1.62
N PRO A 77 6.07 22.31 1.32
CA PRO A 77 6.05 23.41 0.36
C PRO A 77 5.84 22.88 -1.06
N ASP A 78 5.33 23.74 -1.95
CA ASP A 78 4.85 23.46 -3.31
C ASP A 78 5.60 22.30 -4.01
N LEU A 79 4.87 21.20 -4.25
CA LEU A 79 5.39 19.96 -4.85
C LEU A 79 5.91 20.14 -6.29
N SER A 80 5.77 21.35 -6.85
CA SER A 80 6.34 21.79 -8.13
C SER A 80 7.85 21.57 -8.23
N SER A 81 8.57 21.56 -7.09
CA SER A 81 10.03 21.49 -7.08
C SER A 81 10.63 20.08 -6.94
N VAL A 82 9.90 19.10 -6.38
CA VAL A 82 10.42 17.71 -6.24
C VAL A 82 9.28 16.66 -6.29
N PRO A 83 8.93 16.14 -7.48
CA PRO A 83 7.97 15.04 -7.64
C PRO A 83 8.34 13.74 -6.91
N HIS A 84 9.59 13.64 -6.44
CA HIS A 84 10.14 12.49 -5.73
C HIS A 84 10.02 12.56 -4.19
N ALA A 85 9.45 13.63 -3.63
CA ALA A 85 9.42 13.82 -2.17
C ALA A 85 8.40 12.92 -1.44
N CYS A 86 7.31 12.51 -2.11
CA CYS A 86 6.23 11.74 -1.48
C CYS A 86 6.28 10.27 -1.88
N SER A 87 6.27 9.36 -0.89
CA SER A 87 6.16 7.92 -1.17
C SER A 87 4.78 7.60 -1.79
N PRO A 88 4.68 6.56 -2.65
CA PRO A 88 3.40 6.16 -3.23
C PRO A 88 2.31 5.87 -2.19
N ASP A 89 2.69 5.38 -1.00
CA ASP A 89 1.75 5.11 0.09
C ASP A 89 1.14 6.39 0.67
N VAL A 90 1.95 7.45 0.81
CA VAL A 90 1.47 8.76 1.27
C VAL A 90 0.50 9.37 0.25
N VAL A 91 0.83 9.28 -1.04
CA VAL A 91 -0.04 9.80 -2.12
C VAL A 91 -1.33 9.00 -2.22
N LYS A 92 -1.29 7.67 -2.11
CA LYS A 92 -2.51 6.82 -2.05
C LYS A 92 -3.41 7.23 -0.89
N ALA A 93 -2.86 7.40 0.31
CA ALA A 93 -3.64 7.79 1.48
C ALA A 93 -4.25 9.20 1.34
N ALA A 94 -3.52 10.13 0.74
CA ALA A 94 -4.03 11.47 0.42
C ALA A 94 -5.16 11.42 -0.61
N ALA A 95 -5.00 10.63 -1.68
CA ALA A 95 -6.02 10.45 -2.71
C ALA A 95 -7.29 9.77 -2.18
N GLU A 96 -7.16 8.82 -1.24
CA GLU A 96 -8.30 8.22 -0.54
C GLU A 96 -9.10 9.27 0.24
N ARG A 97 -8.42 10.10 1.05
CA ARG A 97 -9.07 11.20 1.78
C ARG A 97 -9.74 12.19 0.85
N PHE A 98 -9.05 12.59 -0.23
CA PHE A 98 -9.62 13.46 -1.25
C PHE A 98 -10.89 12.85 -1.86
N GLY A 99 -10.87 11.56 -2.21
CA GLY A 99 -12.04 10.87 -2.73
C GLY A 99 -13.17 10.74 -1.71
N HIS A 100 -12.86 10.55 -0.43
CA HIS A 100 -13.84 10.56 0.65
C HIS A 100 -14.56 11.91 0.74
N ASP A 101 -13.80 13.01 0.76
CA ASP A 101 -14.34 14.35 0.97
C ASP A 101 -15.15 14.84 -0.25
N HIS A 102 -14.84 14.35 -1.45
CA HIS A 102 -15.52 14.71 -2.69
C HIS A 102 -16.43 13.59 -3.22
N GLN A 103 -16.93 12.69 -2.36
CA GLN A 103 -17.72 11.53 -2.76
C GLN A 103 -18.94 11.86 -3.65
N VAL A 104 -19.47 13.09 -3.57
CA VAL A 104 -20.57 13.57 -4.44
C VAL A 104 -20.18 13.57 -5.92
N VAL A 105 -18.90 13.73 -6.25
CA VAL A 105 -18.36 13.73 -7.62
C VAL A 105 -18.51 12.38 -8.31
N ALA A 106 -18.52 11.28 -7.54
CA ALA A 106 -18.58 9.92 -8.08
C ALA A 106 -19.76 9.68 -9.03
N LYS A 107 -20.89 10.38 -8.83
CA LYS A 107 -22.11 10.24 -9.65
C LYS A 107 -21.99 10.81 -11.06
N TRP A 108 -20.99 11.68 -11.28
CA TRP A 108 -20.76 12.36 -12.55
C TRP A 108 -19.64 11.72 -13.37
N LEU A 109 -18.93 10.74 -12.80
CA LEU A 109 -17.84 10.06 -13.49
C LEU A 109 -18.37 9.13 -14.59
N SER A 110 -17.60 9.04 -15.67
CA SER A 110 -17.91 8.17 -16.81
C SER A 110 -18.00 6.70 -16.37
N GLY A 111 -19.21 6.13 -16.40
CA GLY A 111 -19.45 4.73 -16.05
C GLY A 111 -18.72 3.75 -16.98
N SER A 112 -18.55 4.09 -18.27
CA SER A 112 -17.83 3.25 -19.22
C SER A 112 -16.33 3.21 -18.92
N ASP A 113 -15.73 4.34 -18.55
CA ASP A 113 -14.32 4.41 -18.17
C ASP A 113 -14.06 3.73 -16.82
N LEU A 114 -14.95 3.91 -15.84
CA LEU A 114 -14.90 3.17 -14.57
C LEU A 114 -15.00 1.66 -14.79
N LYS A 115 -15.87 1.20 -15.70
CA LYS A 115 -16.02 -0.21 -16.02
C LYS A 115 -14.75 -0.78 -16.67
N LYS A 116 -14.04 -0.03 -17.52
CA LYS A 116 -12.73 -0.44 -18.05
C LYS A 116 -11.70 -0.64 -16.95
N VAL A 117 -11.64 0.30 -15.98
CA VAL A 117 -10.77 0.16 -14.80
C VAL A 117 -11.15 -1.07 -13.97
N ALA A 118 -12.44 -1.34 -13.79
CA ALA A 118 -12.92 -2.51 -13.06
C ALA A 118 -12.53 -3.83 -13.74
N LEU A 119 -12.64 -3.89 -15.08
CA LEU A 119 -12.33 -5.07 -15.90
C LEU A 119 -10.83 -5.39 -15.95
N PHE A 120 -9.96 -4.40 -15.77
CA PHE A 120 -8.51 -4.63 -15.74
C PHE A 120 -8.07 -5.55 -14.58
N GLY A 121 -8.77 -5.51 -13.45
CA GLY A 121 -8.43 -6.31 -12.27
C GLY A 121 -7.80 -5.50 -11.14
N CYS A 122 -6.99 -6.14 -10.31
CA CYS A 122 -6.35 -5.49 -9.15
C CYS A 122 -4.94 -4.99 -9.55
N PRO A 123 -4.62 -3.69 -9.37
CA PRO A 123 -3.29 -3.16 -9.69
C PRO A 123 -2.22 -3.51 -8.63
N SER A 124 -2.61 -4.07 -7.50
CA SER A 124 -1.72 -4.56 -6.43
C SER A 124 -2.41 -5.66 -5.62
N VAL A 125 -1.61 -6.50 -4.94
CA VAL A 125 -2.08 -7.54 -4.00
C VAL A 125 -2.31 -7.01 -2.57
N GLU A 126 -2.04 -5.73 -2.33
CA GLU A 126 -2.30 -5.08 -1.05
C GLU A 126 -3.80 -5.13 -0.71
N ARG A 127 -4.16 -5.60 0.49
CA ARG A 127 -5.56 -5.83 0.91
C ARG A 127 -6.50 -4.68 0.59
N ARG A 128 -6.12 -3.44 0.93
CA ARG A 128 -6.95 -2.25 0.67
C ARG A 128 -7.21 -2.06 -0.83
N THR A 129 -6.18 -2.22 -1.65
CA THR A 129 -6.28 -2.09 -3.11
C THR A 129 -7.12 -3.20 -3.71
N VAL A 130 -6.90 -4.45 -3.28
CA VAL A 130 -7.68 -5.60 -3.76
C VAL A 130 -9.16 -5.40 -3.44
N PHE A 131 -9.48 -5.02 -2.20
CA PHE A 131 -10.86 -4.81 -1.79
C PHE A 131 -11.51 -3.61 -2.49
N ALA A 132 -10.76 -2.53 -2.73
CA ALA A 132 -11.21 -1.39 -3.54
C ALA A 132 -11.57 -1.83 -4.97
N SER A 133 -10.67 -2.56 -5.64
CA SER A 133 -10.92 -3.07 -6.99
C SER A 133 -12.10 -4.05 -7.06
N LYS A 134 -12.26 -4.90 -6.03
CA LYS A 134 -13.39 -5.82 -5.90
C LYS A 134 -14.72 -5.09 -5.70
N ARG A 135 -14.75 -4.05 -4.85
CA ARG A 135 -15.97 -3.24 -4.65
C ARG A 135 -16.38 -2.50 -5.93
N LEU A 136 -15.40 -1.97 -6.67
CA LEU A 136 -15.66 -1.37 -7.98
C LEU A 136 -16.26 -2.38 -8.97
N ARG A 137 -15.77 -3.63 -8.98
CA ARG A 137 -16.36 -4.71 -9.80
C ARG A 137 -17.75 -5.13 -9.34
N ALA A 138 -17.97 -5.25 -8.04
CA ALA A 138 -19.27 -5.57 -7.46
C ALA A 138 -20.33 -4.52 -7.83
N PHE A 139 -19.95 -3.23 -7.88
CA PHE A 139 -20.83 -2.17 -8.37
C PHE A 139 -21.35 -2.45 -9.79
N PHE A 140 -20.48 -2.94 -10.68
CA PHE A 140 -20.80 -3.26 -12.09
C PHE A 140 -21.34 -4.68 -12.34
N ASN A 141 -21.69 -5.46 -11.30
CA ASN A 141 -22.09 -6.87 -11.46
C ASN A 141 -21.03 -7.74 -12.15
N ILE A 142 -19.74 -7.44 -11.98
CA ILE A 142 -18.66 -8.23 -12.58
C ILE A 142 -18.29 -9.36 -11.62
N GLN A 143 -18.38 -10.60 -12.10
CA GLN A 143 -18.02 -11.79 -11.33
C GLN A 143 -16.51 -11.84 -11.05
N GLU A 144 -16.14 -12.03 -9.77
CA GLU A 144 -14.74 -12.05 -9.34
C GLU A 144 -13.96 -13.21 -9.96
N GLU A 145 -14.60 -14.36 -10.13
CA GLU A 145 -13.99 -15.54 -10.74
C GLU A 145 -13.47 -15.26 -12.15
N LYS A 146 -14.27 -14.55 -12.97
CA LYS A 146 -13.91 -14.21 -14.36
C LYS A 146 -12.67 -13.32 -14.44
N ILE A 147 -12.52 -12.39 -13.51
CA ILE A 147 -11.39 -11.45 -13.49
C ILE A 147 -10.18 -12.07 -12.80
N CYS A 148 -10.38 -12.79 -11.69
CA CYS A 148 -9.31 -13.43 -10.95
C CYS A 148 -8.73 -14.65 -11.66
N SER A 149 -9.48 -15.33 -12.56
CA SER A 149 -8.97 -16.46 -13.36
C SER A 149 -7.88 -16.05 -14.34
N SER A 150 -8.01 -14.86 -14.94
CA SER A 150 -7.05 -14.26 -15.87
C SER A 150 -6.07 -13.27 -15.21
N CYS A 151 -6.16 -13.09 -13.89
CA CYS A 151 -5.33 -12.12 -13.17
C CYS A 151 -3.87 -12.60 -13.06
N LYS A 152 -2.95 -11.80 -13.58
CA LYS A 152 -1.50 -12.08 -13.52
C LYS A 152 -0.94 -12.13 -12.10
N LEU A 153 -1.62 -11.49 -11.13
CA LEU A 153 -1.24 -11.50 -9.72
C LEU A 153 -1.92 -12.60 -8.91
N ARG A 154 -2.68 -13.52 -9.55
CA ARG A 154 -3.48 -14.55 -8.87
C ARG A 154 -2.64 -15.39 -7.91
N SER A 155 -1.45 -15.82 -8.34
CA SER A 155 -0.58 -16.70 -7.54
C SER A 155 -0.06 -16.09 -6.24
N SER A 156 0.02 -14.75 -6.15
CA SER A 156 0.49 -14.04 -4.96
C SER A 156 -0.65 -13.36 -4.17
N CYS A 157 -1.87 -13.38 -4.70
CA CYS A 157 -3.02 -12.76 -4.06
C CYS A 157 -3.61 -13.66 -2.97
N LYS A 158 -3.77 -13.14 -1.75
CA LYS A 158 -4.42 -13.86 -0.63
C LYS A 158 -5.96 -13.85 -0.68
N PHE A 159 -6.54 -13.13 -1.65
CA PHE A 159 -7.98 -12.84 -1.73
C PHE A 159 -8.56 -13.23 -3.10
N VAL A 160 -8.02 -14.29 -3.71
CA VAL A 160 -8.48 -14.82 -5.00
C VAL A 160 -9.95 -15.20 -4.91
N ASN A 161 -10.74 -14.78 -5.91
CA ASN A 161 -12.19 -15.05 -6.00
C ASN A 161 -13.03 -14.60 -4.79
N GLN A 162 -12.43 -13.94 -3.79
CA GLN A 162 -13.15 -13.49 -2.61
C GLN A 162 -14.15 -12.39 -2.99
N GLU A 163 -15.41 -12.59 -2.61
CA GLU A 163 -16.44 -11.58 -2.76
C GLU A 163 -16.34 -10.52 -1.67
N VAL A 164 -16.85 -9.32 -1.96
CA VAL A 164 -16.92 -8.21 -1.03
C VAL A 164 -18.35 -7.67 -1.01
N PRO A 165 -18.79 -7.04 0.11
CA PRO A 165 -20.09 -6.40 0.17
C PRO A 165 -20.28 -5.44 -0.99
N ARG A 166 -21.42 -5.59 -1.68
CA ARG A 166 -21.79 -4.70 -2.77
C ARG A 166 -22.24 -3.36 -2.22
N HIS A 167 -21.85 -2.29 -2.91
CA HIS A 167 -22.40 -0.96 -2.68
C HIS A 167 -23.23 -0.53 -3.90
N ASN A 168 -24.34 0.18 -3.64
CA ASN A 168 -25.22 0.71 -4.69
C ASN A 168 -24.68 1.98 -5.35
N LYS A 169 -23.51 2.47 -4.91
CA LYS A 169 -22.82 3.64 -5.44
C LYS A 169 -21.33 3.34 -5.60
N VAL A 170 -20.70 4.05 -6.54
CA VAL A 170 -19.24 4.08 -6.68
C VAL A 170 -18.65 4.74 -5.44
N ILE A 171 -17.66 4.10 -4.81
CA ILE A 171 -16.91 4.68 -3.68
C ILE A 171 -15.72 5.43 -4.27
N LEU A 172 -15.72 6.76 -4.16
CA LEU A 172 -14.69 7.58 -4.79
C LEU A 172 -13.32 7.41 -4.13
N SER A 173 -13.27 7.20 -2.81
CA SER A 173 -12.03 6.84 -2.11
C SER A 173 -11.37 5.60 -2.72
N ASP A 174 -12.14 4.57 -3.07
CA ASP A 174 -11.62 3.35 -3.70
C ASP A 174 -11.13 3.61 -5.12
N THR A 175 -11.93 4.34 -5.90
CA THR A 175 -11.59 4.74 -7.26
C THR A 175 -10.29 5.56 -7.27
N MET A 176 -10.15 6.53 -6.38
CA MET A 176 -8.95 7.37 -6.27
C MET A 176 -7.73 6.54 -5.85
N ARG A 177 -7.88 5.59 -4.92
CA ARG A 177 -6.81 4.65 -4.57
C ARG A 177 -6.31 3.86 -5.79
N ILE A 178 -7.23 3.35 -6.59
CA ILE A 178 -6.92 2.56 -7.80
C ILE A 178 -6.26 3.43 -8.87
N ILE A 179 -6.85 4.58 -9.21
CA ILE A 179 -6.33 5.53 -10.20
C ILE A 179 -4.92 6.01 -9.83
N THR A 180 -4.70 6.31 -8.55
CA THR A 180 -3.39 6.79 -8.06
C THR A 180 -2.27 5.77 -8.31
N LEU A 181 -2.54 4.47 -8.13
CA LEU A 181 -1.54 3.43 -8.42
C LEU A 181 -1.11 3.44 -9.88
N PHE A 182 -2.05 3.60 -10.81
CA PHE A 182 -1.76 3.66 -12.24
C PHE A 182 -0.93 4.88 -12.60
N VAL A 183 -1.39 6.05 -12.16
CA VAL A 183 -0.80 7.35 -12.49
C VAL A 183 0.62 7.48 -11.92
N LEU A 184 0.86 6.91 -10.72
CA LEU A 184 2.19 6.82 -10.11
C LEU A 184 3.10 5.74 -10.72
N GLY A 185 2.59 4.90 -11.64
CA GLY A 185 3.34 3.73 -12.11
C GLY A 185 3.65 2.69 -11.02
N ALA A 186 2.94 2.76 -9.89
CA ALA A 186 3.20 2.02 -8.66
C ALA A 186 2.52 0.64 -8.64
N PHE A 187 2.57 -0.08 -9.76
CA PHE A 187 1.99 -1.41 -9.93
C PHE A 187 3.06 -2.42 -10.43
N PRO A 188 2.85 -3.75 -10.28
CA PRO A 188 3.83 -4.77 -10.70
C PRO A 188 4.09 -4.80 -12.22
N GLN A 189 5.28 -5.25 -12.65
CA GLN A 189 5.72 -5.19 -14.06
C GLN A 189 5.00 -6.17 -14.98
N GLU A 190 4.44 -7.23 -14.40
CA GLU A 190 3.67 -8.25 -15.09
C GLU A 190 2.38 -7.65 -15.69
N LEU A 191 1.88 -6.56 -15.11
CA LEU A 191 0.67 -5.88 -15.56
C LEU A 191 0.95 -5.01 -16.80
N GLN A 192 0.32 -5.38 -17.92
CA GLN A 192 0.39 -4.62 -19.17
C GLN A 192 -0.82 -3.68 -19.24
N VAL A 193 -0.56 -2.38 -19.11
CA VAL A 193 -1.59 -1.34 -19.22
C VAL A 193 -1.73 -0.96 -20.70
N THR A 194 -2.94 -1.11 -21.25
CA THR A 194 -3.25 -0.72 -22.64
C THR A 194 -3.38 0.81 -22.76
N ALA A 195 -3.18 1.33 -23.97
CA ALA A 195 -3.37 2.77 -24.24
C ALA A 195 -4.80 3.23 -23.93
N GLU A 196 -5.79 2.39 -24.22
CA GLU A 196 -7.20 2.65 -23.90
C GLU A 196 -7.44 2.77 -22.38
N LEU A 197 -6.86 1.86 -21.58
CA LEU A 197 -6.98 1.93 -20.13
C LEU A 197 -6.29 3.18 -19.58
N LYS A 198 -5.09 3.50 -20.09
CA LYS A 198 -4.38 4.73 -19.71
C LYS A 198 -5.24 5.97 -20.00
N ALA A 199 -5.84 6.06 -21.18
CA ALA A 199 -6.73 7.15 -21.55
C ALA A 199 -7.95 7.25 -20.61
N SER A 200 -8.59 6.13 -20.29
CA SER A 200 -9.71 6.09 -19.35
C SER A 200 -9.32 6.53 -17.94
N VAL A 201 -8.17 6.10 -17.43
CA VAL A 201 -7.66 6.51 -16.12
C VAL A 201 -7.31 8.00 -16.10
N CYS A 202 -6.62 8.51 -17.13
CA CYS A 202 -6.29 9.94 -17.23
C CYS A 202 -7.56 10.80 -17.32
N LYS A 203 -8.57 10.36 -18.06
CA LYS A 203 -9.87 11.05 -18.15
C LYS A 203 -10.59 11.06 -16.80
N LEU A 204 -10.73 9.91 -16.15
CA LEU A 204 -11.37 9.82 -14.82
C LEU A 204 -10.68 10.72 -13.80
N LEU A 205 -9.35 10.79 -13.82
CA LEU A 205 -8.59 11.69 -12.96
C LEU A 205 -8.91 13.15 -13.24
N LYS A 206 -8.88 13.57 -14.51
CA LYS A 206 -9.20 14.95 -14.93
C LYS A 206 -10.63 15.32 -14.53
N ASP A 207 -11.60 14.46 -14.84
CA ASP A 207 -13.00 14.66 -14.47
C ASP A 207 -13.16 14.80 -12.95
N THR A 208 -12.52 13.92 -12.17
CA THR A 208 -12.59 13.99 -10.71
C THR A 208 -12.02 15.30 -10.18
N ILE A 209 -10.86 15.74 -10.66
CA ILE A 209 -10.22 16.99 -10.23
C ILE A 209 -11.10 18.20 -10.57
N ASN A 210 -11.58 18.28 -11.80
CA ASN A 210 -12.39 19.40 -12.28
C ASN A 210 -13.72 19.52 -11.54
N LEU A 211 -14.37 18.39 -11.24
CA LEU A 211 -15.65 18.35 -10.54
C LEU A 211 -15.53 18.50 -9.02
N SER A 212 -14.31 18.39 -8.47
CA SER A 212 -13.99 18.58 -7.05
C SER A 212 -13.51 20.00 -6.74
N SER A 213 -13.74 20.95 -7.64
CA SER A 213 -13.34 22.35 -7.50
C SER A 213 -14.44 23.19 -6.89
#